data_AF-A0A7S2EP99-F1
#
_entry.id   AF-A0A7S2EP99-F1
#
_cell.length_a   1.000
_cell.length_b   1.000
_cell.length_c   1.000
_cell.angle_alpha   90.00
_cell.angle_beta   90.00
_cell.angle_gamma   90.00
#
_symmetry.space_group_name_H-M   'P 1'
#
loop_
_entity.id
_entity.type
_entity.pdbx_description
1 polymer ?
#
loop_
_entity_poly.entity_id
_entity_poly.type
_entity_poly.pdbx_seq_one_letter_code
_entity_poly.pdbx_strand_id
1 'polypeptide(L)'
;LVARERLRSDARHMSNPEAPPAHAFPRTGKRGVPQQFPRRLYEMLEIETEGGDSWHGHPCHPYPLIAWSPSGKAFRIADVHMFAATVLPKYFRTCKFSSFQRNLNLVSV
;
A
#
# COMPACT_ATOMS: atom_id res chain seq x y z
N LEU A 1 -20.59 -50.37 12.62
CA LEU A 1 -20.00 -49.36 11.70
C LEU A 1 -20.99 -48.20 11.61
N VAL A 2 -20.93 -47.28 12.56
CA VAL A 2 -21.88 -46.16 12.71
C VAL A 2 -21.07 -44.87 12.82
N ALA A 3 -21.62 -43.84 12.19
CA ALA A 3 -21.06 -42.53 11.89
C ALA A 3 -20.35 -41.84 13.08
N ARG A 4 -19.22 -41.22 12.75
CA ARG A 4 -18.33 -40.51 13.69
C ARG A 4 -18.99 -39.23 14.19
N GLU A 5 -19.31 -39.26 15.48
CA GLU A 5 -19.27 -38.20 16.50
C GLU A 5 -19.04 -36.75 16.02
N ARG A 6 -20.05 -35.92 16.26
CA ARG A 6 -19.98 -34.45 16.35
C ARG A 6 -19.13 -34.05 17.56
N LEU A 7 -18.36 -32.96 17.42
CA LEU A 7 -18.26 -31.82 18.36
C LEU A 7 -16.91 -31.09 18.18
N ARG A 8 -16.94 -29.93 17.52
CA ARG A 8 -16.27 -28.72 18.01
C ARG A 8 -16.81 -27.51 17.26
N SER A 9 -17.75 -26.87 17.94
CA SER A 9 -18.32 -25.58 17.59
C SER A 9 -17.29 -24.47 17.81
N ASP A 10 -17.33 -23.52 16.88
CA ASP A 10 -17.31 -22.06 17.09
C ASP A 10 -16.12 -21.32 17.71
N ALA A 11 -16.00 -20.08 17.25
CA ALA A 11 -15.23 -18.97 17.81
C ALA A 11 -13.69 -19.01 17.65
N ARG A 12 -13.22 -18.50 16.51
CA ARG A 12 -12.45 -17.23 16.45
C ARG A 12 -12.12 -16.87 15.01
N HIS A 13 -13.14 -16.42 14.29
CA HIS A 13 -12.96 -15.53 13.15
C HIS A 13 -12.40 -14.22 13.72
N MET A 14 -11.07 -14.03 13.66
CA MET A 14 -10.47 -12.75 14.00
C MET A 14 -10.95 -11.74 12.96
N SER A 15 -11.91 -10.92 13.38
CA SER A 15 -12.39 -9.74 12.69
C SER A 15 -11.20 -8.85 12.34
N ASN A 16 -10.85 -8.85 11.05
CA ASN A 16 -10.07 -7.80 10.43
C ASN A 16 -10.80 -6.47 10.71
N PRO A 17 -10.19 -5.46 11.35
CA PRO A 17 -10.83 -4.17 11.52
C PRO A 17 -10.94 -3.49 10.15
N GLU A 18 -12.11 -3.68 9.54
CA GLU A 18 -12.80 -2.85 8.56
C GLU A 18 -11.93 -1.72 7.98
N ALA A 19 -11.20 -2.03 6.91
CA ALA A 19 -10.75 -0.99 6.00
C ALA A 19 -12.01 -0.24 5.51
N PRO A 20 -12.04 1.11 5.52
CA PRO A 20 -13.23 1.85 5.18
C PRO A 20 -13.76 1.43 3.80
N PRO A 21 -15.09 1.30 3.63
CA PRO A 21 -15.68 0.71 2.44
C PRO A 21 -15.16 1.43 1.21
N ALA A 22 -14.70 0.65 0.23
CA ALA A 22 -14.13 1.13 -1.04
C ALA A 22 -15.06 2.04 -1.87
N HIS A 23 -16.28 2.30 -1.37
CA HIS A 23 -17.36 3.07 -1.97
C HIS A 23 -17.57 4.46 -1.37
N ALA A 24 -16.79 4.88 -0.36
CA ALA A 24 -16.98 6.18 0.30
C ALA A 24 -16.50 7.39 -0.52
N PHE A 25 -15.81 7.18 -1.66
CA PHE A 25 -15.27 8.25 -2.49
C PHE A 25 -15.66 8.09 -3.97
N PRO A 26 -16.00 9.18 -4.67
CA PRO A 26 -16.14 9.16 -6.13
C PRO A 26 -14.85 8.61 -6.76
N ARG A 27 -14.98 7.77 -7.80
CA ARG A 27 -13.83 7.10 -8.44
C ARG A 27 -12.74 8.09 -8.88
N THR A 28 -13.10 9.32 -9.21
CA THR A 28 -12.19 10.41 -9.61
C THR A 28 -12.74 11.77 -9.18
N GLY A 29 -11.87 12.72 -8.82
CA GLY A 29 -12.21 14.13 -8.58
C GLY A 29 -12.19 14.98 -9.87
N LYS A 30 -12.38 16.31 -9.75
CA LYS A 30 -12.41 17.27 -10.88
C LYS A 30 -11.20 17.21 -11.83
N ARG A 31 -10.06 16.68 -11.36
CA ARG A 31 -8.80 16.58 -12.11
C ARG A 31 -8.49 15.17 -12.63
N GLY A 32 -9.43 14.22 -12.51
CA GLY A 32 -9.27 12.85 -13.00
C GLY A 32 -8.41 11.93 -12.12
N VAL A 33 -7.83 12.43 -11.03
CA VAL A 33 -7.12 11.61 -10.04
C VAL A 33 -8.13 10.95 -9.10
N PRO A 34 -7.90 9.69 -8.70
CA PRO A 34 -8.66 9.08 -7.61
C PRO A 34 -8.52 9.92 -6.33
N GLN A 35 -9.63 10.33 -5.71
CA GLN A 35 -9.57 11.20 -4.51
C GLN A 35 -8.77 10.59 -3.35
N GLN A 36 -8.73 9.26 -3.28
CA GLN A 36 -7.94 8.51 -2.31
C GLN A 36 -6.43 8.58 -2.53
N PHE A 37 -5.96 9.02 -3.71
CA PHE A 37 -4.54 8.92 -4.08
C PHE A 37 -3.60 9.67 -3.13
N PRO A 38 -3.81 10.95 -2.78
CA PRO A 38 -2.91 11.66 -1.85
C PRO A 38 -2.84 11.00 -0.47
N ARG A 39 -3.99 10.55 0.05
CA ARG A 39 -4.05 9.86 1.35
C ARG A 39 -3.30 8.53 1.31
N ARG A 40 -3.54 7.70 0.29
CA ARG A 40 -2.85 6.42 0.12
C ARG A 40 -1.36 6.58 -0.12
N LEU A 41 -0.95 7.63 -0.84
CA LEU A 41 0.45 7.99 -1.03
C LEU A 41 1.11 8.33 0.31
N TYR A 42 0.48 9.17 1.13
CA TYR A 42 0.98 9.50 2.46
C TYR A 42 1.10 8.25 3.35
N GLU A 43 0.02 7.45 3.46
CA GLU A 43 0.03 6.19 4.23
C GLU A 43 1.16 5.25 3.78
N MET A 44 1.36 5.08 2.48
CA MET A 44 2.46 4.28 1.93
C MET A 44 3.83 4.83 2.35
N LEU A 45 4.02 6.15 2.30
CA LEU A 45 5.29 6.76 2.64
C LEU A 45 5.60 6.65 4.13
N GLU A 46 4.63 6.83 5.02
CA GLU A 46 4.81 6.63 6.47
C GLU A 46 5.23 5.18 6.75
N ILE A 47 4.45 4.21 6.22
CA ILE A 47 4.65 2.80 6.52
C ILE A 47 5.98 2.29 5.95
N GLU A 48 6.32 2.61 4.70
CA GLU A 48 7.56 2.11 4.07
C GLU A 48 8.81 2.86 4.56
N THR A 49 8.66 4.07 5.13
CA THR A 49 9.79 4.79 5.76
C THR A 49 10.12 4.24 7.15
N GLU A 50 9.09 3.98 7.97
CA GLU A 50 9.26 3.56 9.38
C GLU A 50 9.31 2.04 9.55
N GLY A 51 8.41 1.32 8.87
CA GLY A 51 8.14 -0.10 9.05
C GLY A 51 8.85 -1.00 8.04
N GLY A 52 10.01 -0.58 7.56
CA GLY A 52 10.80 -1.31 6.57
C GLY A 52 11.30 -2.70 7.01
N ASP A 53 10.88 -3.21 8.16
CA ASP A 53 11.33 -4.44 8.80
C ASP A 53 11.12 -5.73 7.99
N SER A 54 10.33 -5.69 6.92
CA SER A 54 10.14 -6.85 6.02
C SER A 54 11.06 -6.87 4.78
N TRP A 55 11.89 -5.85 4.57
CA TRP A 55 12.92 -5.86 3.51
C TRP A 55 14.21 -5.07 3.85
N HIS A 56 14.25 -4.36 4.98
CA HIS A 56 15.46 -3.79 5.59
C HIS A 56 16.34 -4.95 6.08
N GLY A 57 17.07 -5.57 5.16
CA GLY A 57 17.89 -6.73 5.48
C GLY A 57 18.22 -7.63 4.30
N HIS A 58 17.71 -7.37 3.08
CA HIS A 58 18.26 -8.06 1.93
C HIS A 58 19.70 -7.55 1.69
N PRO A 59 20.73 -8.42 1.63
CA PRO A 59 22.13 -7.98 1.51
C PRO A 59 22.37 -7.05 0.31
N CYS A 60 21.56 -7.19 -0.74
CA CYS A 60 21.70 -6.39 -1.96
C CYS A 60 21.01 -5.01 -1.88
N HIS A 61 20.24 -4.70 -0.84
CA HIS A 61 19.54 -3.42 -0.76
C HIS A 61 19.28 -2.98 0.69
N PRO A 62 20.21 -2.21 1.28
CA PRO A 62 20.15 -1.82 2.70
C PRO A 62 19.16 -0.70 3.01
N TYR A 63 18.44 -0.20 2.00
CA TYR A 63 17.52 0.93 2.13
C TYR A 63 16.08 0.54 1.76
N PRO A 64 15.07 1.31 2.18
CA PRO A 64 13.70 1.11 1.69
C PRO A 64 13.59 1.44 0.20
N LEU A 65 12.70 0.75 -0.51
CA LEU A 65 12.42 0.99 -1.93
C LEU A 65 11.77 2.36 -2.17
N ILE A 66 10.99 2.85 -1.20
CA ILE A 66 10.44 4.20 -1.19
C ILE A 66 10.49 4.75 0.24
N ALA A 67 10.93 5.98 0.42
CA ALA A 67 10.94 6.62 1.74
C ALA A 67 10.91 8.14 1.66
N TRP A 68 10.40 8.76 2.71
CA TRP A 68 10.56 10.18 2.94
C TRP A 68 12.03 10.58 2.98
N SER A 69 12.31 11.77 2.49
CA SER A 69 13.56 12.47 2.79
C SER A 69 13.57 12.88 4.26
N PRO A 70 14.74 13.05 4.89
CA PRO A 70 14.83 13.47 6.30
C PRO A 70 14.11 14.78 6.62
N SER A 71 13.85 15.63 5.62
CA SER A 71 13.11 16.88 5.77
C SER A 71 11.59 16.73 5.67
N GLY A 72 11.08 15.57 5.26
CA GLY A 72 9.65 15.32 5.00
C GLY A 72 9.08 16.07 3.79
N LYS A 73 9.89 16.81 3.04
CA LYS A 73 9.42 17.65 1.91
C LYS A 73 9.40 16.95 0.56
N ALA A 74 10.08 15.82 0.48
CA ALA A 74 10.20 14.99 -0.71
C ALA A 74 10.34 13.53 -0.29
N PHE A 75 10.12 12.61 -1.21
CA PHE A 75 10.41 11.20 -1.05
C PHE A 75 11.34 10.72 -2.18
N ARG A 76 12.03 9.61 -1.96
CA ARG A 76 12.89 8.97 -2.96
C ARG A 76 12.37 7.57 -3.26
N ILE A 77 12.56 7.13 -4.50
CA ILE A 77 12.36 5.74 -4.92
C ILE A 77 13.73 5.19 -5.31
N ALA A 78 14.19 4.14 -4.62
CA ALA A 78 15.54 3.59 -4.81
C ALA A 78 15.64 2.70 -6.06
N ASP A 79 14.62 1.87 -6.30
CA ASP A 79 14.50 1.03 -7.49
C ASP A 79 13.04 1.05 -7.96
N VAL A 80 12.81 1.65 -9.12
CA VAL A 80 11.46 1.81 -9.71
C VAL A 80 10.85 0.47 -10.09
N HIS A 81 11.65 -0.49 -10.58
CA HIS A 81 11.15 -1.80 -11.01
C HIS A 81 10.70 -2.62 -9.81
N MET A 82 11.55 -2.71 -8.77
CA MET A 82 11.22 -3.42 -7.54
C MET A 82 10.07 -2.75 -6.79
N PHE A 83 10.05 -1.42 -6.71
CA PHE A 83 8.94 -0.66 -6.14
C PHE A 83 7.62 -0.97 -6.85
N ALA A 84 7.63 -0.95 -8.19
CA ALA A 84 6.44 -1.18 -8.99
C ALA A 84 5.91 -2.62 -8.87
N ALA A 85 6.80 -3.60 -8.72
CA ALA A 85 6.44 -5.00 -8.59
C ALA A 85 5.98 -5.37 -7.17
N THR A 86 6.56 -4.76 -6.13
CA THR A 86 6.39 -5.23 -4.74
C THR A 86 5.62 -4.27 -3.83
N VAL A 87 5.78 -2.96 -4.01
CA VAL A 87 5.20 -1.94 -3.12
C VAL A 87 3.90 -1.40 -3.70
N LEU A 88 3.90 -0.97 -4.97
CA LEU A 88 2.70 -0.41 -5.61
C LEU A 88 1.45 -1.28 -5.46
N PRO A 89 1.50 -2.62 -5.63
CA PRO A 89 0.31 -3.46 -5.55
C PRO A 89 -0.29 -3.54 -4.13
N LYS A 90 0.48 -3.23 -3.09
CA LYS A 90 0.02 -3.22 -1.68
C LYS A 90 -0.90 -2.04 -1.40
N TYR A 91 -0.59 -0.87 -1.98
CA TYR A 91 -1.27 0.40 -1.68
C TYR A 91 -2.20 0.86 -2.80
N PHE A 92 -1.93 0.43 -4.03
CA PHE A 92 -2.68 0.79 -5.22
C PHE A 92 -3.05 -0.46 -6.02
N ARG A 93 -4.16 -0.40 -6.77
CA ARG A 93 -4.61 -1.52 -7.63
C ARG A 93 -3.88 -1.55 -8.98
N THR A 94 -2.56 -1.38 -8.97
CA THR A 94 -1.73 -1.32 -10.18
C THR A 94 -0.27 -1.64 -9.86
N CYS A 95 0.43 -2.26 -10.81
CA CYS A 95 1.89 -2.39 -10.79
C CYS A 95 2.55 -1.42 -11.79
N LYS A 96 1.78 -0.57 -12.48
CA LYS A 96 2.29 0.34 -13.53
C LYS A 96 2.79 1.63 -12.89
N PHE A 97 4.11 1.80 -12.88
CA PHE A 97 4.73 3.04 -12.41
C PHE A 97 4.23 4.28 -13.17
N SER A 98 3.97 4.18 -14.47
CA SER A 98 3.44 5.29 -15.27
C SER A 98 2.08 5.80 -14.79
N SER A 99 1.21 4.91 -14.30
CA SER A 99 -0.07 5.30 -13.69
C SER A 99 0.13 6.03 -12.37
N PHE A 100 1.08 5.56 -11.55
CA PHE A 100 1.46 6.20 -10.29
C PHE A 100 2.03 7.62 -10.55
N GLN A 101 2.99 7.75 -11.47
CA GLN A 101 3.59 9.03 -11.84
C GLN A 101 2.56 10.01 -12.44
N ARG A 102 1.63 9.53 -13.27
CA ARG A 102 0.52 10.37 -13.76
C ARG A 102 -0.29 10.95 -12.60
N ASN A 103 -0.64 10.13 -11.62
CA ASN A 103 -1.41 10.59 -10.47
C ASN A 103 -0.62 11.58 -9.61
N LEU A 104 0.70 11.39 -9.44
CA LEU A 104 1.59 12.37 -8.79
C LEU A 104 1.50 13.73 -9.51
N ASN A 105 1.70 13.74 -10.83
CA ASN A 105 1.71 14.96 -11.63
C ASN A 105 0.38 15.71 -11.65
N LEU A 106 -0.73 15.07 -11.28
CA LEU A 106 -2.03 15.72 -11.23
C LEU A 106 -2.37 16.30 -9.86
N VAL A 107 -1.62 15.91 -8.81
CA VAL A 107 -1.79 16.39 -7.43
C VAL A 107 -0.65 17.29 -6.95
N SER A 108 0.48 17.29 -7.64
CA SER A 108 1.65 18.12 -7.33
C SER A 108 1.65 19.51 -8.00
N VAL A 109 0.57 19.85 -8.72
CA VAL A 109 0.40 21.13 -9.46
C VAL A 109 -0.37 22.15 -8.65
#